data_AF-A0A561ENH1-F1
#
_entry.id   AF-A0A561ENH1-F1
#
_cell.length_a   1.000
_cell.length_b   1.000
_cell.length_c   1.000
_cell.angle_alpha   90.00
_cell.angle_beta   90.00
_cell.angle_gamma   90.00
#
_symmetry.space_group_name_H-M   'P 1'
#
loop_
_entity.id
_entity.type
_entity.pdbx_description
1 polymer ?
#
loop_
_entity_poly.entity_id
_entity_poly.type
_entity_poly.pdbx_seq_one_letter_code
_entity_poly.pdbx_strand_id
1 'polypeptide(L)'
;MSLRWHALNNEKVDGHKAGTVSNRSFWLGGLPRLILLCRVFGHRPVVDGYGPDGSSDRAARWVACHRCGLRPNPQAALDPSQWSIGARYTGPFSDTPPPAKTEHTGPYIPPTVPGRWPAGPTGTIGGQLILGKSFGGASIELKVGNAGSEHVLAVHLRINPIFALYLHTEDHGTWLQRRLNPRGYDSRVTGLDIGDGRLSWKLWAKRDEWSRSTPRWQQGSTVINLLDRWLGPVRHEYDKIGQPRPGRVTMPEGDTHMVELQLEKVRTGRRRGRKTESWSVDWTSRAGIPFRNHTWKGDGVHGSAVKVSAAAVERGRWPEESCARIAASVAEDRSRCGWRPAQPYGWPQPNYNAEFDVEVF
;
A
#
# COMPACT_ATOMS: atom_id res chain seq x y z
N MET A 1 -13.72 14.79 27.65
CA MET A 1 -13.13 14.09 26.49
C MET A 1 -12.46 12.83 27.00
N SER A 2 -12.81 11.66 26.48
CA SER A 2 -12.12 10.41 26.81
C SER A 2 -11.02 10.13 25.80
N LEU A 3 -9.82 9.87 26.31
CA LEU A 3 -8.72 9.29 25.55
C LEU A 3 -9.12 7.87 25.15
N ARG A 4 -8.89 7.49 23.88
CA ARG A 4 -9.22 6.15 23.38
C ARG A 4 -7.96 5.49 22.85
N TRP A 5 -7.63 4.33 23.40
CA TRP A 5 -6.55 3.47 22.92
C TRP A 5 -7.15 2.27 22.20
N HIS A 6 -6.68 2.00 20.99
CA HIS A 6 -7.06 0.84 20.21
C HIS A 6 -5.79 0.16 19.68
N ALA A 7 -5.75 -1.17 19.70
CA ALA A 7 -4.67 -1.93 19.13
C ALA A 7 -5.22 -3.16 18.39
N LEU A 8 -4.62 -3.46 17.24
CA LEU A 8 -4.99 -4.57 16.37
C LEU A 8 -3.78 -5.49 16.22
N ASN A 9 -3.97 -6.80 16.44
CA ASN A 9 -2.98 -7.80 16.05
C ASN A 9 -3.18 -8.16 14.58
N ASN A 10 -2.32 -7.64 13.71
CA ASN A 10 -2.44 -7.83 12.27
C ASN A 10 -2.14 -9.28 11.86
N GLU A 11 -1.47 -10.08 12.68
CA GLU A 11 -1.18 -11.49 12.37
C GLU A 11 -2.46 -12.34 12.34
N LYS A 12 -3.49 -11.95 13.11
CA LYS A 12 -4.79 -12.63 13.09
C LYS A 12 -5.60 -12.33 11.83
N VAL A 13 -5.31 -11.22 11.14
CA VAL A 13 -6.06 -10.74 9.97
C VAL A 13 -5.32 -11.11 8.68
N ASP A 14 -4.01 -10.86 8.63
CA ASP A 14 -3.18 -11.00 7.43
C ASP A 14 -2.39 -12.33 7.39
N GLY A 15 -2.48 -13.13 8.46
CA GLY A 15 -1.69 -14.34 8.66
C GLY A 15 -0.27 -14.06 9.16
N HIS A 16 0.38 -15.13 9.65
CA HIS A 16 1.75 -15.04 10.16
C HIS A 16 2.77 -15.07 9.03
N LYS A 17 3.69 -14.11 9.00
CA LYS A 17 4.79 -14.04 8.03
C LYS A 17 6.06 -14.61 8.63
N ALA A 18 6.73 -15.52 7.91
CA ALA A 18 7.98 -16.12 8.34
C ALA A 18 9.00 -15.06 8.77
N GLY A 19 9.59 -15.25 9.96
CA GLY A 19 10.57 -14.33 10.54
C GLY A 19 9.99 -13.13 11.28
N THR A 20 8.68 -12.86 11.18
CA THR A 20 7.99 -11.87 12.02
C THR A 20 7.76 -12.45 13.40
N VAL A 21 8.06 -11.70 14.46
CA VAL A 21 7.76 -12.07 15.86
C VAL A 21 6.48 -11.42 16.32
N SER A 22 6.21 -10.18 15.88
CA SER A 22 4.98 -9.47 16.18
C SER A 22 4.65 -8.46 15.10
N ASN A 23 3.37 -8.30 14.78
CA ASN A 23 2.89 -7.23 13.92
C ASN A 23 1.61 -6.62 14.50
N ARG A 24 1.71 -5.42 15.07
CA ARG A 24 0.60 -4.74 15.75
C ARG A 24 0.41 -3.32 15.25
N SER A 25 -0.83 -2.98 14.93
CA SER A 25 -1.23 -1.59 14.72
C SER A 25 -1.82 -1.02 16.00
N PHE A 26 -1.65 0.27 16.22
CA PHE A 26 -2.17 0.96 17.40
C PHE A 26 -2.62 2.37 17.05
N TRP A 27 -3.62 2.86 17.77
CA TRP A 27 -4.20 4.19 17.63
C TRP A 27 -4.47 4.79 19.00
N LEU A 28 -4.07 6.03 19.15
CA LEU A 28 -4.36 6.88 20.27
C LEU A 28 -5.22 8.04 19.79
N GLY A 29 -6.53 7.90 20.00
CA GLY A 29 -7.55 8.87 19.62
C GLY A 29 -8.01 9.75 20.78
N GLY A 30 -8.69 10.85 20.43
CA GLY A 30 -9.19 11.80 21.43
C GLY A 30 -8.12 12.75 21.98
N LEU A 31 -6.95 12.80 21.35
CA LEU A 31 -5.88 13.71 21.75
C LEU A 31 -6.30 15.16 21.46
N PRO A 32 -6.23 16.08 22.43
CA PRO A 32 -6.65 17.46 22.23
C PRO A 32 -5.72 18.16 21.23
N ARG A 33 -6.29 18.85 20.23
CA ARG A 33 -5.49 19.63 19.28
C ARG A 33 -4.97 20.91 19.93
N LEU A 34 -3.69 21.18 19.74
CA LEU A 34 -3.04 22.42 20.17
C LEU A 34 -3.48 23.59 19.28
N ILE A 35 -4.52 24.30 19.70
CA ILE A 35 -5.12 25.44 18.96
C ILE A 35 -5.10 26.76 19.73
N LEU A 36 -4.12 26.94 20.63
CA LEU A 36 -4.05 28.08 21.56
C LEU A 36 -4.25 29.44 20.89
N LEU A 37 -3.52 29.72 19.80
CA LEU A 37 -3.65 30.98 19.06
C LEU A 37 -5.05 31.19 18.46
N CYS A 38 -5.72 30.12 18.05
CA CYS A 38 -7.07 30.22 17.49
C CYS A 38 -8.14 30.37 18.56
N ARG A 39 -7.90 29.90 19.79
CA ARG A 39 -8.80 30.16 20.93
C ARG A 39 -8.78 31.63 21.32
N VAL A 40 -7.61 32.29 21.24
CA VAL A 40 -7.46 33.71 21.59
C VAL A 40 -7.90 34.64 20.45
N PHE A 41 -7.42 34.41 19.23
CA PHE A 41 -7.59 35.34 18.11
C PHE A 41 -8.64 34.89 17.09
N GLY A 42 -9.45 33.89 17.44
CA GLY A 42 -10.36 33.23 16.52
C GLY A 42 -9.66 32.44 15.41
N HIS A 43 -10.47 31.68 14.69
CA HIS A 43 -10.03 31.00 13.47
C HIS A 43 -9.97 31.98 12.30
N ARG A 44 -8.89 31.91 11.50
CA ARG A 44 -8.77 32.63 10.23
C ARG A 44 -9.18 31.72 9.07
N PRO A 45 -10.40 31.87 8.51
CA PRO A 45 -10.90 30.98 7.47
C PRO A 45 -10.19 31.24 6.13
N VAL A 46 -9.72 30.18 5.50
CA VAL A 46 -9.09 30.20 4.18
C VAL A 46 -9.52 28.96 3.40
N VAL A 47 -9.49 29.07 2.08
CA VAL A 47 -9.68 27.94 1.18
C VAL A 47 -8.43 27.07 1.20
N ASP A 48 -8.64 25.77 1.30
CA ASP A 48 -7.62 24.73 1.23
C ASP A 48 -8.09 23.65 0.24
N GLY A 49 -7.20 22.78 -0.21
CA GLY A 49 -7.56 21.82 -1.25
C GLY A 49 -6.38 21.22 -1.99
N TYR A 50 -6.69 20.56 -3.10
CA TYR A 50 -5.71 20.01 -4.03
C TYR A 50 -6.17 20.13 -5.48
N GLY A 51 -5.23 19.93 -6.41
CA GLY A 51 -5.49 19.97 -7.85
C GLY A 51 -5.46 21.38 -8.43
N PRO A 52 -5.48 21.49 -9.78
CA PRO A 52 -5.43 22.77 -10.48
C PRO A 52 -6.66 23.63 -10.18
N ASP A 53 -6.61 24.91 -10.53
CA ASP A 53 -7.78 25.78 -10.57
C ASP A 53 -8.62 25.43 -11.80
N GLY A 54 -9.95 25.29 -11.64
CA GLY A 54 -10.88 24.86 -12.70
C GLY A 54 -11.61 23.53 -12.42
N SER A 55 -12.62 23.23 -13.24
CA SER A 55 -13.52 22.06 -13.09
C SER A 55 -12.90 20.74 -13.57
N SER A 56 -11.67 20.42 -13.13
CA SER A 56 -11.15 19.07 -13.33
C SER A 56 -11.77 18.16 -12.27
N ASP A 57 -12.18 16.94 -12.63
CA ASP A 57 -12.71 15.92 -11.71
C ASP A 57 -11.76 15.56 -10.55
N ARG A 58 -10.51 16.02 -10.60
CA ARG A 58 -9.46 15.77 -9.61
C ARG A 58 -9.17 16.96 -8.71
N ALA A 59 -9.94 18.04 -8.78
CA ALA A 59 -9.78 19.20 -7.91
C ALA A 59 -10.82 19.19 -6.79
N ALA A 60 -10.39 19.51 -5.57
CA ALA A 60 -11.28 19.67 -4.43
C ALA A 60 -10.89 20.92 -3.63
N ARG A 61 -11.90 21.59 -3.08
CA ARG A 61 -11.73 22.77 -2.21
C ARG A 61 -12.61 22.65 -0.98
N TRP A 62 -12.11 23.18 0.14
CA TRP A 62 -12.83 23.25 1.39
C TRP A 62 -12.32 24.40 2.25
N VAL A 63 -13.03 24.69 3.34
CA VAL A 63 -12.58 25.69 4.31
C VAL A 63 -11.71 25.05 5.38
N ALA A 64 -10.61 25.70 5.72
CA ALA A 64 -9.78 25.34 6.86
C ALA A 64 -9.21 26.59 7.53
N CYS A 65 -8.83 26.47 8.80
CA CYS A 65 -8.16 27.56 9.49
C CYS A 65 -6.71 27.68 9.03
N HIS A 66 -6.28 28.87 8.61
CA HIS A 66 -4.89 29.11 8.16
C HIS A 66 -3.87 28.79 9.27
N ARG A 67 -4.20 29.11 10.52
CA ARG A 67 -3.25 29.01 11.64
C ARG A 67 -3.07 27.58 12.12
N CYS A 68 -4.15 26.88 12.44
CA CYS A 68 -4.10 25.56 13.07
C CYS A 68 -4.47 24.40 12.13
N GLY A 69 -4.97 24.70 10.93
CA GLY A 69 -5.45 23.70 9.96
C GLY A 69 -6.71 22.94 10.41
N LEU A 70 -7.39 23.39 11.47
CA LEU A 70 -8.70 22.85 11.84
C LEU A 70 -9.69 23.07 10.70
N ARG A 71 -10.66 22.16 10.54
CA ARG A 71 -11.74 22.25 9.56
C ARG A 71 -13.08 22.47 10.27
N PRO A 72 -14.00 23.23 9.67
CA PRO A 72 -15.38 23.29 10.14
C PRO A 72 -16.04 21.92 9.99
N ASN A 73 -17.10 21.67 10.76
CA ASN A 73 -17.90 20.46 10.65
C ASN A 73 -19.39 20.81 10.45
N PRO A 74 -19.99 20.44 9.30
CA PRO A 74 -19.37 19.74 8.17
C PRO A 74 -18.36 20.59 7.38
N GLN A 75 -17.43 19.94 6.66
CA GLN A 75 -16.29 20.59 5.98
C GLN A 75 -16.68 21.39 4.72
N ALA A 76 -17.80 21.03 4.12
CA ALA A 76 -18.30 21.48 2.82
C ALA A 76 -17.37 21.27 1.61
N ALA A 77 -17.97 21.08 0.43
CA ALA A 77 -17.28 21.01 -0.84
C ALA A 77 -17.47 22.33 -1.59
N LEU A 78 -16.38 23.10 -1.73
CA LEU A 78 -16.39 24.36 -2.47
C LEU A 78 -16.05 24.10 -3.95
N ASP A 79 -16.61 24.92 -4.84
CA ASP A 79 -16.32 24.88 -6.27
C ASP A 79 -14.87 25.36 -6.56
N PRO A 80 -13.99 24.52 -7.14
CA PRO A 80 -12.63 24.89 -7.53
C PRO A 80 -12.51 26.04 -8.53
N SER A 81 -13.56 26.32 -9.31
CA SER A 81 -13.58 27.44 -10.25
C SER A 81 -13.81 28.79 -9.57
N GLN A 82 -14.45 28.78 -8.39
CA GLN A 82 -14.79 29.99 -7.63
C GLN A 82 -13.78 30.28 -6.50
N TRP A 83 -13.13 29.23 -5.98
CA TRP A 83 -12.32 29.32 -4.77
C TRP A 83 -10.90 28.79 -4.99
N SER A 84 -9.94 29.70 -5.15
CA SER A 84 -8.51 29.35 -5.25
C SER A 84 -7.91 28.97 -3.89
N ILE A 85 -6.97 28.02 -3.89
CA ILE A 85 -6.26 27.58 -2.67
C ILE A 85 -5.50 28.75 -2.03
N GLY A 86 -5.72 28.97 -0.74
CA GLY A 86 -5.10 30.04 0.04
C GLY A 86 -5.91 31.35 0.08
N ALA A 87 -6.96 31.49 -0.73
CA ALA A 87 -7.86 32.63 -0.67
C ALA A 87 -8.54 32.73 0.70
N ARG A 88 -8.81 33.95 1.17
CA ARG A 88 -9.64 34.16 2.36
C ARG A 88 -11.06 33.70 2.04
N TYR A 89 -11.62 32.83 2.87
CA TYR A 89 -13.02 32.45 2.72
C TYR A 89 -13.91 33.53 3.34
N THR A 90 -14.84 34.06 2.54
CA THR A 90 -15.77 35.13 2.91
C THR A 90 -17.23 34.70 2.80
N GLY A 91 -17.49 33.44 2.43
CA GLY A 91 -18.83 32.88 2.35
C GLY A 91 -19.46 32.64 3.74
N PRO A 92 -20.76 32.28 3.76
CA PRO A 92 -21.48 32.01 5.00
C PRO A 92 -20.98 30.73 5.68
N PHE A 93 -21.20 30.65 6.99
CA PHE A 93 -21.10 29.40 7.75
C PHE A 93 -22.51 28.95 8.15
N SER A 94 -22.76 27.66 8.04
CA SER A 94 -24.01 27.05 8.47
C SER A 94 -23.96 26.76 9.97
N ASP A 95 -25.06 27.09 10.64
CA ASP A 95 -25.30 26.72 12.03
C ASP A 95 -25.95 25.35 12.17
N THR A 96 -26.35 24.73 11.05
CA THR A 96 -26.97 23.41 11.04
C THR A 96 -25.97 22.37 11.54
N PRO A 97 -26.32 21.59 12.58
CA PRO A 97 -25.45 20.51 13.03
C PRO A 97 -25.22 19.50 11.90
N PRO A 98 -24.05 18.83 11.86
CA PRO A 98 -23.82 17.78 10.88
C PRO A 98 -24.90 16.69 11.05
N PRO A 99 -25.36 16.06 9.94
CA PRO A 99 -26.24 14.90 10.07
C PRO A 99 -25.56 13.87 10.99
N ALA A 100 -26.36 13.25 11.88
CA ALA A 100 -25.87 12.13 12.67
C ALA A 100 -25.28 11.10 11.70
N LYS A 101 -24.20 10.42 12.09
CA LYS A 101 -23.60 9.33 11.30
C LYS A 101 -24.58 8.15 11.24
N THR A 102 -25.69 8.30 10.54
CA THR A 102 -26.52 7.19 10.12
C THR A 102 -25.82 6.53 8.94
N GLU A 103 -25.87 5.21 8.92
CA GLU A 103 -25.38 4.38 7.82
C GLU A 103 -26.09 4.82 6.54
N HIS A 104 -25.47 5.73 5.79
CA HIS A 104 -26.01 6.18 4.52
C HIS A 104 -25.89 5.04 3.51
N THR A 105 -27.02 4.41 3.20
CA THR A 105 -27.19 3.45 2.10
C THR A 105 -27.37 4.13 0.74
N GLY A 106 -27.17 5.45 0.64
CA GLY A 106 -27.26 6.25 -0.59
C GLY A 106 -26.04 7.14 -0.85
N PRO A 107 -25.93 7.76 -2.05
CA PRO A 107 -24.80 8.61 -2.42
C PRO A 107 -24.72 9.85 -1.50
N TYR A 108 -23.61 9.98 -0.77
CA TYR A 108 -23.36 11.12 0.09
C TYR A 108 -23.16 12.39 -0.74
N ILE A 109 -24.07 13.36 -0.60
CA ILE A 109 -23.93 14.69 -1.19
C ILE A 109 -23.28 15.60 -0.14
N PRO A 110 -22.03 16.05 -0.34
CA PRO A 110 -21.39 16.94 0.62
C PRO A 110 -22.13 18.29 0.67
N PRO A 111 -22.24 18.93 1.85
CA PRO A 111 -22.85 20.25 1.94
C PRO A 111 -22.03 21.28 1.15
N THR A 112 -22.69 22.28 0.59
CA THR A 112 -22.04 23.38 -0.15
C THR A 112 -21.57 24.51 0.78
N VAL A 113 -22.09 24.56 2.01
CA VAL A 113 -21.78 25.58 3.03
C VAL A 113 -21.11 24.92 4.25
N PRO A 114 -19.93 25.41 4.69
CA PRO A 114 -19.20 24.84 5.82
C PRO A 114 -19.95 25.08 7.14
N GLY A 115 -19.86 24.14 8.08
CA GLY A 115 -20.46 24.28 9.41
C GLY A 115 -19.60 25.05 10.41
N ARG A 116 -19.90 24.92 11.71
CA ARG A 116 -19.15 25.59 12.77
C ARG A 116 -17.76 24.97 12.99
N TRP A 117 -16.85 25.76 13.57
CA TRP A 117 -15.59 25.23 14.10
C TRP A 117 -15.88 24.28 15.28
N PRO A 118 -15.28 23.09 15.32
CA PRO A 118 -15.43 22.19 16.47
C PRO A 118 -14.98 22.87 17.76
N ALA A 119 -15.84 22.89 18.79
CA ALA A 119 -15.52 23.50 20.09
C ALA A 119 -14.39 22.76 20.83
N GLY A 120 -14.31 21.45 20.66
CA GLY A 120 -13.29 20.59 21.23
C GLY A 120 -12.64 19.72 20.16
N PRO A 121 -11.72 20.27 19.36
CA PRO A 121 -11.09 19.50 18.29
C PRO A 121 -10.11 18.49 18.88
N THR A 122 -10.32 17.22 18.56
CA THR A 122 -9.38 16.14 18.85
C THR A 122 -8.68 15.69 17.58
N GLY A 123 -7.66 14.86 17.71
CA GLY A 123 -7.11 14.09 16.60
C GLY A 123 -6.59 12.74 17.06
N THR A 124 -5.98 12.04 16.11
CA THR A 124 -5.44 10.69 16.30
C THR A 124 -3.96 10.68 15.99
N ILE A 125 -3.22 9.91 16.78
CA ILE A 125 -1.88 9.41 16.43
C ILE A 125 -2.02 7.91 16.27
N GLY A 126 -1.61 7.39 15.12
CA GLY A 126 -1.64 5.97 14.82
C GLY A 126 -0.26 5.44 14.47
N GLY A 127 -0.13 4.14 14.45
CA GLY A 127 1.13 3.50 14.08
C GLY A 127 1.02 2.00 13.94
N GLN A 128 2.14 1.41 13.53
CA GLN A 128 2.32 -0.02 13.40
C GLN A 128 3.74 -0.38 13.83
N LEU A 129 3.85 -1.37 14.70
CA LEU A 129 5.12 -1.97 15.12
C LEU A 129 5.20 -3.39 14.56
N ILE A 130 6.27 -3.66 13.82
CA ILE A 130 6.62 -4.97 13.31
C ILE A 130 7.96 -5.36 13.91
N LEU A 131 8.03 -6.49 14.61
CA LEU A 131 9.26 -7.04 15.19
C LEU A 131 9.71 -8.26 14.37
N GLY A 132 11.00 -8.37 14.11
CA GLY A 132 11.60 -9.51 13.42
C GLY A 132 12.02 -9.25 11.97
N LYS A 133 12.39 -10.33 11.29
CA LYS A 133 13.01 -10.36 9.96
C LYS A 133 11.96 -10.39 8.85
N SER A 134 11.09 -9.40 8.80
CA SER A 134 9.96 -9.37 7.86
C SER A 134 10.19 -8.45 6.65
N PHE A 135 11.33 -7.77 6.57
CA PHE A 135 11.66 -6.82 5.50
C PHE A 135 13.17 -6.80 5.23
N GLY A 136 13.57 -6.52 3.99
CA GLY A 136 14.96 -6.31 3.63
C GLY A 136 15.42 -4.88 3.93
N GLY A 137 16.65 -4.72 4.43
CA GLY A 137 17.31 -3.41 4.52
C GLY A 137 16.93 -2.54 5.72
N ALA A 138 17.41 -1.30 5.71
CA ALA A 138 17.12 -0.28 6.72
C ALA A 138 16.63 1.00 6.04
N SER A 139 15.60 1.65 6.59
CA SER A 139 15.07 2.89 6.01
C SER A 139 14.50 3.83 7.05
N ILE A 140 14.55 5.12 6.76
CA ILE A 140 13.82 6.15 7.46
C ILE A 140 13.16 7.06 6.43
N GLU A 141 11.86 7.31 6.55
CA GLU A 141 11.16 8.25 5.66
C GLU A 141 10.18 9.07 6.47
N LEU A 142 10.24 10.38 6.30
CA LEU A 142 9.26 11.34 6.75
C LEU A 142 8.36 11.71 5.56
N LYS A 143 7.05 11.66 5.78
CA LYS A 143 6.01 12.08 4.85
C LYS A 143 5.32 13.33 5.39
N VAL A 144 5.18 14.31 4.53
CA VAL A 144 4.22 15.40 4.67
C VAL A 144 3.08 15.16 3.69
N GLY A 145 1.88 14.92 4.22
CA GLY A 145 0.68 14.67 3.43
C GLY A 145 0.36 15.80 2.46
N ASN A 146 -0.40 15.49 1.43
CA ASN A 146 -1.20 16.51 0.74
C ASN A 146 -2.41 16.90 1.61
N ALA A 147 -3.16 17.92 1.19
CA ALA A 147 -4.31 18.41 1.94
C ALA A 147 -5.45 17.38 2.06
N GLY A 148 -5.54 16.41 1.15
CA GLY A 148 -6.53 15.32 1.18
C GLY A 148 -6.00 14.03 1.82
N SER A 149 -4.80 14.01 2.39
CA SER A 149 -4.18 12.75 2.80
C SER A 149 -4.77 12.26 4.11
N GLU A 150 -5.04 10.95 4.19
CA GLU A 150 -5.41 10.25 5.44
C GLU A 150 -4.37 10.44 6.55
N HIS A 151 -3.10 10.63 6.17
CA HIS A 151 -2.01 10.87 7.11
C HIS A 151 -1.33 12.18 6.79
N VAL A 152 -1.56 13.17 7.66
CA VAL A 152 -1.05 14.54 7.54
C VAL A 152 0.45 14.58 7.71
N LEU A 153 0.98 13.92 8.74
CA LEU A 153 2.40 13.61 8.90
C LEU A 153 2.55 12.12 9.14
N ALA A 154 3.55 11.50 8.52
CA ALA A 154 3.92 10.12 8.85
C ALA A 154 5.43 9.97 8.88
N VAL A 155 5.92 9.06 9.69
CA VAL A 155 7.32 8.63 9.69
C VAL A 155 7.36 7.12 9.73
N HIS A 156 8.31 6.53 9.02
CA HIS A 156 8.67 5.14 9.26
C HIS A 156 10.15 5.03 9.57
N LEU A 157 10.49 4.07 10.43
CA LEU A 157 11.84 3.63 10.73
C LEU A 157 11.87 2.11 10.59
N ARG A 158 12.80 1.60 9.79
CA ARG A 158 12.96 0.18 9.50
C ARG A 158 14.43 -0.18 9.71
N ILE A 159 14.67 -1.22 10.49
CA ILE A 159 16.01 -1.72 10.78
C ILE A 159 15.95 -3.25 10.70
N ASN A 160 16.32 -3.84 9.56
CA ASN A 160 16.41 -5.29 9.43
C ASN A 160 17.63 -5.82 10.19
N PRO A 161 17.51 -6.95 10.93
CA PRO A 161 16.34 -7.81 11.12
C PRO A 161 15.54 -7.54 12.40
N ILE A 162 15.65 -6.33 12.97
CA ILE A 162 15.18 -6.02 14.32
C ILE A 162 13.70 -5.63 14.32
N PHE A 163 13.34 -4.52 13.66
CA PHE A 163 11.97 -3.99 13.68
C PHE A 163 11.67 -2.99 12.57
N ALA A 164 10.38 -2.74 12.33
CA ALA A 164 9.87 -1.60 11.60
C ALA A 164 8.79 -0.90 12.44
N LEU A 165 8.89 0.42 12.55
CA LEU A 165 7.95 1.29 13.25
C LEU A 165 7.40 2.28 12.24
N TYR A 166 6.09 2.28 12.08
CA TYR A 166 5.34 3.28 11.32
C TYR A 166 4.57 4.12 12.32
N LEU A 167 4.65 5.44 12.20
CA LEU A 167 3.88 6.38 12.99
C LEU A 167 3.23 7.38 12.04
N HIS A 168 2.00 7.78 12.33
CA HIS A 168 1.29 8.77 11.56
C HIS A 168 0.33 9.58 12.41
N THR A 169 -0.09 10.70 11.84
CA THR A 169 -1.08 11.61 12.40
C THR A 169 -2.21 11.77 11.41
N GLU A 170 -3.45 11.76 11.89
CA GLU A 170 -4.64 11.99 11.04
C GLU A 170 -4.95 13.49 11.02
N ASP A 171 -5.31 14.08 12.17
CA ASP A 171 -5.68 15.50 12.26
C ASP A 171 -4.60 16.38 12.90
N HIS A 172 -3.49 15.81 13.34
CA HIS A 172 -2.37 16.55 13.93
C HIS A 172 -1.39 17.03 12.86
N GLY A 173 -0.80 18.20 13.06
CA GLY A 173 0.22 18.73 12.14
C GLY A 173 -0.30 19.37 10.87
N THR A 174 -1.62 19.56 10.70
CA THR A 174 -2.20 20.15 9.47
C THR A 174 -1.64 21.55 9.18
N TRP A 175 -1.36 22.35 10.20
CA TRP A 175 -0.72 23.64 10.03
C TRP A 175 0.68 23.54 9.39
N LEU A 176 1.45 22.51 9.77
CA LEU A 176 2.78 22.27 9.24
C LEU A 176 2.69 21.72 7.82
N GLN A 177 1.79 20.76 7.60
CA GLN A 177 1.48 20.22 6.27
C GLN A 177 1.08 21.32 5.29
N ARG A 178 0.23 22.27 5.70
CA ARG A 178 -0.16 23.41 4.85
C ARG A 178 0.98 24.37 4.57
N ARG A 179 1.93 24.55 5.49
CA ARG A 179 3.11 25.41 5.25
C ARG A 179 4.09 24.76 4.30
N LEU A 180 4.30 23.46 4.43
CA LEU A 180 5.31 22.75 3.65
C LEU A 180 4.75 22.28 2.29
N ASN A 181 3.50 21.81 2.23
CA ASN A 181 2.84 21.29 1.02
C ASN A 181 1.46 21.94 0.79
N PRO A 182 1.39 23.25 0.47
CA PRO A 182 0.16 24.04 0.43
C PRO A 182 -0.80 23.74 -0.73
N ARG A 183 -0.29 23.25 -1.87
CA ARG A 183 -1.06 23.16 -3.14
C ARG A 183 -0.91 21.81 -3.85
N GLY A 184 -0.11 20.89 -3.30
CA GLY A 184 0.21 19.64 -3.97
C GLY A 184 -0.96 18.66 -3.92
N TYR A 185 -1.26 18.01 -5.06
CA TYR A 185 -2.05 16.77 -5.06
C TYR A 185 -1.28 15.63 -4.41
N ASP A 186 0.05 15.62 -4.57
CA ASP A 186 0.89 14.54 -4.04
C ASP A 186 1.44 14.87 -2.66
N SER A 187 1.54 13.84 -1.83
CA SER A 187 2.31 13.92 -0.59
C SER A 187 3.80 14.07 -0.90
N ARG A 188 4.53 14.72 0.00
CA ARG A 188 5.98 14.94 -0.10
C ARG A 188 6.71 14.03 0.87
N VAL A 189 7.83 13.47 0.44
CA VAL A 189 8.63 12.57 1.27
C VAL A 189 10.10 12.95 1.29
N THR A 190 10.69 12.82 2.46
CA THR A 190 12.13 12.90 2.68
C THR A 190 12.57 11.63 3.39
N GLY A 191 13.44 10.84 2.77
CA GLY A 191 13.85 9.57 3.33
C GLY A 191 15.14 9.03 2.75
N LEU A 192 15.72 8.10 3.49
CA LEU A 192 16.89 7.31 3.14
C LEU A 192 16.53 5.85 3.27
N ASP A 193 16.97 5.05 2.31
CA ASP A 193 16.73 3.62 2.25
C ASP A 193 18.02 2.90 1.85
N ILE A 194 18.37 1.87 2.62
CA ILE A 194 19.52 1.01 2.42
C ILE A 194 18.99 -0.40 2.23
N GLY A 195 18.99 -0.88 1.00
CA GLY A 195 18.44 -2.18 0.63
C GLY A 195 19.02 -2.67 -0.68
N ASP A 196 19.07 -3.98 -0.88
CA ASP A 196 19.46 -4.61 -2.16
C ASP A 196 20.81 -4.10 -2.71
N GLY A 197 21.77 -3.82 -1.83
CA GLY A 197 23.09 -3.31 -2.20
C GLY A 197 23.12 -1.84 -2.65
N ARG A 198 22.04 -1.08 -2.42
CA ARG A 198 21.89 0.32 -2.80
C ARG A 198 21.56 1.20 -1.60
N LEU A 199 22.04 2.44 -1.66
CA LEU A 199 21.54 3.57 -0.87
C LEU A 199 20.66 4.42 -1.78
N SER A 200 19.38 4.52 -1.45
CA SER A 200 18.40 5.36 -2.15
C SER A 200 18.00 6.53 -1.27
N TRP A 201 17.75 7.68 -1.88
CA TRP A 201 17.30 8.88 -1.18
C TRP A 201 16.12 9.52 -1.88
N LYS A 202 15.29 10.16 -1.07
CA LYS A 202 14.24 11.08 -1.48
C LYS A 202 14.42 12.34 -0.63
N LEU A 203 14.51 13.50 -1.25
CA LEU A 203 14.58 14.79 -0.58
C LEU A 203 13.43 15.63 -1.09
N TRP A 204 12.36 15.77 -0.29
CA TRP A 204 11.16 16.49 -0.71
C TRP A 204 10.53 15.98 -2.03
N ALA A 205 10.67 14.69 -2.33
CA ALA A 205 10.15 14.06 -3.55
C ALA A 205 8.63 13.90 -3.48
N LYS A 206 7.96 13.78 -4.65
CA LYS A 206 6.56 13.33 -4.69
C LYS A 206 6.52 11.85 -4.28
N ARG A 207 5.57 11.45 -3.45
CA ARG A 207 5.49 10.07 -2.91
C ARG A 207 5.15 9.04 -3.97
N ASP A 208 4.12 9.34 -4.76
CA ASP A 208 3.45 8.37 -5.64
C ASP A 208 3.68 8.66 -7.12
N GLU A 209 4.59 9.58 -7.44
CA GLU A 209 4.92 9.98 -8.81
C GLU A 209 6.43 9.94 -9.01
N TRP A 210 6.86 9.28 -10.09
CA TRP A 210 8.22 9.34 -10.58
C TRP A 210 8.23 9.89 -12.00
N SER A 211 8.98 10.95 -12.21
CA SER A 211 9.24 11.49 -13.55
C SER A 211 10.72 11.42 -13.87
N ARG A 212 11.06 11.13 -15.13
CA ARG A 212 12.42 11.27 -15.67
C ARG A 212 13.00 12.68 -15.52
N SER A 213 12.13 13.70 -15.45
CA SER A 213 12.52 15.10 -15.23
C SER A 213 12.78 15.45 -13.77
N THR A 214 12.53 14.53 -12.83
CA THR A 214 12.79 14.76 -11.40
C THR A 214 14.30 14.93 -11.19
N PRO A 215 14.76 16.03 -10.56
CA PRO A 215 16.17 16.23 -10.29
C PRO A 215 16.77 15.08 -9.46
N ARG A 216 17.97 14.62 -9.83
CA ARG A 216 18.65 13.51 -9.13
C ARG A 216 18.94 13.80 -7.65
N TRP A 217 19.11 15.06 -7.28
CA TRP A 217 19.25 15.45 -5.87
C TRP A 217 17.96 15.18 -5.09
N GLN A 218 16.80 15.35 -5.74
CA GLN A 218 15.49 15.16 -5.12
C GLN A 218 15.15 13.68 -4.98
N GLN A 219 15.54 12.86 -5.95
CA GLN A 219 15.38 11.41 -5.86
C GLN A 219 16.49 10.71 -6.62
N GLY A 220 17.17 9.80 -5.94
CA GLY A 220 18.28 9.07 -6.54
C GLY A 220 18.63 7.81 -5.77
N SER A 221 19.54 7.05 -6.36
CA SER A 221 20.13 5.89 -5.69
C SER A 221 21.55 5.67 -6.17
N THR A 222 22.38 5.15 -5.27
CA THR A 222 23.76 4.75 -5.56
C THR A 222 24.00 3.33 -5.09
N VAL A 223 24.86 2.61 -5.80
CA VAL A 223 25.29 1.27 -5.40
C VAL A 223 26.29 1.43 -4.26
N ILE A 224 25.99 0.80 -3.12
CA ILE A 224 26.89 0.77 -1.96
C ILE A 224 27.58 -0.59 -1.82
N ASN A 225 27.06 -1.64 -2.46
CA ASN A 225 27.70 -2.94 -2.47
C ASN A 225 29.04 -2.86 -3.23
N LEU A 226 30.14 -2.98 -2.48
CA LEU A 226 31.49 -2.92 -3.02
C LEU A 226 31.73 -4.00 -4.10
N LEU A 227 31.13 -5.19 -3.94
CA LEU A 227 31.22 -6.24 -4.94
C LEU A 227 30.51 -5.86 -6.24
N ASP A 228 29.34 -5.22 -6.18
CA ASP A 228 28.66 -4.73 -7.38
C ASP A 228 29.46 -3.61 -8.06
N ARG A 229 30.14 -2.77 -7.27
CA ARG A 229 31.00 -1.70 -7.80
C ARG A 229 32.26 -2.25 -8.46
N TRP A 230 32.88 -3.29 -7.90
CA TRP A 230 34.14 -3.83 -8.38
C TRP A 230 33.99 -4.91 -9.47
N LEU A 231 33.03 -5.83 -9.29
CA LEU A 231 32.82 -7.00 -10.14
C LEU A 231 31.62 -6.84 -11.12
N GLY A 232 30.85 -5.76 -10.95
CA GLY A 232 29.58 -5.55 -11.64
C GLY A 232 28.42 -6.27 -10.94
N PRO A 233 27.16 -5.88 -11.20
CA PRO A 233 25.99 -6.48 -10.58
C PRO A 233 25.82 -7.95 -10.99
N VAL A 234 25.12 -8.73 -10.16
CA VAL A 234 24.66 -10.07 -10.54
C VAL A 234 23.66 -9.93 -11.69
N ARG A 235 23.87 -10.73 -12.74
CA ARG A 235 22.99 -10.82 -13.90
C ARG A 235 22.50 -12.25 -14.04
N HIS A 236 21.29 -12.38 -14.58
CA HIS A 236 20.69 -13.64 -14.97
C HIS A 236 20.55 -13.61 -16.49
N GLU A 237 21.23 -14.55 -17.15
CA GLU A 237 21.11 -14.79 -18.58
C GLU A 237 20.26 -16.06 -18.75
N TYR A 238 19.25 -16.00 -19.61
CA TYR A 238 18.30 -17.08 -19.84
C TYR A 238 18.48 -17.61 -21.27
N ASP A 239 18.99 -18.84 -21.37
CA ASP A 239 19.16 -19.52 -22.65
C ASP A 239 17.98 -20.51 -22.82
N LYS A 240 17.06 -20.23 -23.76
CA LYS A 240 15.93 -21.12 -24.06
C LYS A 240 16.43 -22.38 -24.75
N ILE A 241 16.10 -23.55 -24.17
CA ILE A 241 16.55 -24.85 -24.66
C ILE A 241 15.38 -25.63 -25.27
N GLY A 242 15.49 -25.94 -26.55
CA GLY A 242 14.50 -26.72 -27.28
C GLY A 242 13.19 -25.97 -27.52
N GLN A 243 12.20 -26.69 -28.07
CA GLN A 243 10.86 -26.18 -28.32
C GLN A 243 10.00 -26.21 -27.04
N PRO A 244 9.06 -25.27 -26.88
CA PRO A 244 8.05 -25.34 -25.83
C PRO A 244 7.29 -26.67 -25.88
N ARG A 245 6.94 -27.20 -24.71
CA ARG A 245 6.19 -28.46 -24.58
C ARG A 245 4.88 -28.22 -23.82
N PRO A 246 3.78 -28.89 -24.20
CA PRO A 246 2.57 -28.87 -23.40
C PRO A 246 2.81 -29.60 -22.07
N GLY A 247 2.35 -29.00 -20.98
CA GLY A 247 2.33 -29.56 -19.63
C GLY A 247 0.91 -29.65 -19.10
N ARG A 248 0.69 -30.57 -18.16
CA ARG A 248 -0.59 -30.78 -17.49
C ARG A 248 -0.41 -30.65 -15.99
N VAL A 249 -0.86 -29.52 -15.44
CA VAL A 249 -0.79 -29.22 -14.01
C VAL A 249 -2.06 -29.73 -13.35
N THR A 250 -1.94 -30.76 -12.51
CA THR A 250 -3.07 -31.27 -11.70
C THR A 250 -2.95 -30.72 -10.29
N MET A 251 -3.99 -30.03 -9.84
CA MET A 251 -4.08 -29.42 -8.53
C MET A 251 -4.47 -30.45 -7.47
N PRO A 252 -4.18 -30.21 -6.17
CA PRO A 252 -4.59 -31.10 -5.08
C PRO A 252 -6.11 -31.34 -5.01
N GLU A 253 -6.91 -30.37 -5.44
CA GLU A 253 -8.38 -30.46 -5.48
C GLU A 253 -8.91 -31.24 -6.69
N GLY A 254 -8.03 -31.70 -7.58
CA GLY A 254 -8.35 -32.56 -8.73
C GLY A 254 -8.55 -31.83 -10.06
N ASP A 255 -8.68 -30.50 -10.04
CA ASP A 255 -8.75 -29.72 -11.29
C ASP A 255 -7.41 -29.74 -12.04
N THR A 256 -7.49 -29.69 -13.37
CA THR A 256 -6.32 -29.86 -14.23
C THR A 256 -6.26 -28.73 -15.26
N HIS A 257 -5.06 -28.18 -15.43
CA HIS A 257 -4.79 -27.03 -16.28
C HIS A 257 -3.71 -27.35 -17.30
N MET A 258 -3.97 -26.95 -18.55
CA MET A 258 -2.98 -27.04 -19.60
C MET A 258 -2.08 -25.80 -19.57
N VAL A 259 -0.78 -26.05 -19.62
CA VAL A 259 0.26 -25.02 -19.63
C VAL A 259 1.22 -25.28 -20.79
N GLU A 260 1.88 -24.24 -21.27
CA GLU A 260 3.02 -24.36 -22.17
C GLU A 260 4.30 -24.17 -21.35
N LEU A 261 5.26 -25.08 -21.49
CA LEU A 261 6.49 -25.13 -20.72
C LEU A 261 7.70 -24.90 -21.62
N GLN A 262 8.52 -23.91 -21.32
CA GLN A 262 9.79 -23.64 -21.98
C GLN A 262 10.94 -23.90 -21.01
N LEU A 263 11.79 -24.89 -21.32
CA LEU A 263 13.01 -25.12 -20.55
C LEU A 263 14.03 -24.02 -20.83
N GLU A 264 14.65 -23.52 -19.75
CA GLU A 264 15.66 -22.47 -19.79
C GLU A 264 16.86 -22.85 -18.94
N LYS A 265 18.06 -22.61 -19.50
CA LYS A 265 19.30 -22.67 -18.74
C LYS A 265 19.61 -21.27 -18.23
N VAL A 266 19.60 -21.11 -16.91
CA VAL A 266 19.84 -19.84 -16.24
C VAL A 266 21.29 -19.75 -15.79
N ARG A 267 22.02 -18.80 -16.37
CA ARG A 267 23.38 -18.47 -15.93
C ARG A 267 23.30 -17.27 -15.00
N THR A 268 23.58 -17.51 -13.73
CA THR A 268 23.59 -16.49 -12.69
C THR A 268 25.02 -16.14 -12.31
N GLY A 269 25.39 -14.87 -12.35
CA GLY A 269 26.71 -14.45 -11.90
C GLY A 269 27.03 -13.01 -12.22
N ARG A 270 28.21 -12.57 -11.81
CA ARG A 270 28.73 -11.22 -12.09
C ARG A 270 29.46 -11.22 -13.43
N ARG A 271 29.62 -10.04 -14.04
CA ARG A 271 30.40 -9.91 -15.29
C ARG A 271 31.84 -10.40 -15.08
N ARG A 272 32.44 -10.04 -13.95
CA ARG A 272 33.77 -10.49 -13.53
C ARG A 272 33.59 -11.43 -12.34
N GLY A 273 33.66 -12.74 -12.56
CA GLY A 273 33.52 -13.73 -11.50
C GLY A 273 32.98 -15.07 -11.99
N ARG A 274 32.87 -16.02 -11.06
CA ARG A 274 32.29 -17.33 -11.34
C ARG A 274 30.80 -17.18 -11.64
N LYS A 275 30.36 -17.77 -12.76
CA LYS A 275 28.94 -17.96 -13.08
C LYS A 275 28.50 -19.33 -12.57
N THR A 276 27.30 -19.39 -12.00
CA THR A 276 26.62 -20.63 -11.63
C THR A 276 25.51 -20.89 -12.62
N GLU A 277 25.40 -22.13 -13.08
CA GLU A 277 24.33 -22.55 -13.97
C GLU A 277 23.24 -23.26 -13.16
N SER A 278 21.99 -23.00 -13.53
CA SER A 278 20.82 -23.67 -12.97
C SER A 278 19.76 -23.85 -14.05
N TRP A 279 18.78 -24.70 -13.81
CA TRP A 279 17.69 -24.94 -14.74
C TRP A 279 16.39 -24.35 -14.20
N SER A 280 15.67 -23.66 -15.08
CA SER A 280 14.31 -23.19 -14.81
C SER A 280 13.40 -23.54 -15.97
N VAL A 281 12.12 -23.53 -15.71
CA VAL A 281 11.08 -23.71 -16.71
C VAL A 281 10.14 -22.54 -16.60
N ASP A 282 10.14 -21.71 -17.64
CA ASP A 282 9.13 -20.67 -17.81
C ASP A 282 7.84 -21.35 -18.29
N TRP A 283 6.72 -21.00 -17.68
CA TRP A 283 5.44 -21.57 -18.06
C TRP A 283 4.40 -20.50 -18.26
N THR A 284 3.48 -20.77 -19.20
CA THR A 284 2.34 -19.89 -19.46
C THR A 284 1.05 -20.69 -19.58
N SER A 285 -0.07 -20.07 -19.22
CA SER A 285 -1.41 -20.62 -19.38
C SER A 285 -2.34 -19.56 -19.94
N ARG A 286 -2.91 -19.85 -21.12
CA ARG A 286 -3.86 -18.94 -21.77
C ARG A 286 -5.13 -18.75 -20.93
N ALA A 287 -5.65 -19.81 -20.33
CA ALA A 287 -6.82 -19.75 -19.46
C ALA A 287 -6.47 -19.18 -18.07
N GLY A 288 -5.23 -19.35 -17.62
CA GLY A 288 -4.81 -19.04 -16.27
C GLY A 288 -5.24 -20.13 -15.28
N ILE A 289 -4.46 -20.30 -14.21
CA ILE A 289 -4.80 -21.24 -13.13
C ILE A 289 -5.42 -20.46 -11.98
N PRO A 290 -6.69 -20.69 -11.61
CA PRO A 290 -7.39 -19.88 -10.63
C PRO A 290 -6.82 -20.05 -9.22
N PHE A 291 -6.61 -18.94 -8.51
CA PHE A 291 -6.09 -18.91 -7.14
C PHE A 291 -6.87 -17.99 -6.19
N ARG A 292 -7.91 -17.28 -6.67
CA ARG A 292 -8.81 -16.42 -5.88
C ARG A 292 -10.26 -16.53 -6.35
N ASN A 293 -11.19 -16.19 -5.46
CA ASN A 293 -12.64 -16.19 -5.71
C ASN A 293 -13.18 -14.75 -5.77
N HIS A 294 -12.67 -13.93 -6.69
CA HIS A 294 -13.18 -12.57 -6.91
C HIS A 294 -13.48 -12.36 -8.40
N THR A 295 -14.08 -11.23 -8.77
CA THR A 295 -14.50 -10.95 -10.16
C THR A 295 -13.83 -9.72 -10.78
N TRP A 296 -13.13 -8.90 -9.98
CA TRP A 296 -12.65 -7.59 -10.41
C TRP A 296 -11.13 -7.43 -10.47
N LYS A 297 -10.34 -8.41 -10.03
CA LYS A 297 -8.88 -8.24 -9.82
C LYS A 297 -7.97 -9.33 -10.42
N GLY A 298 -8.45 -10.03 -11.44
CA GLY A 298 -7.73 -11.11 -12.12
C GLY A 298 -7.59 -12.34 -11.22
N ASP A 299 -8.22 -13.44 -11.62
CA ASP A 299 -8.47 -14.55 -10.70
C ASP A 299 -7.52 -15.73 -10.89
N GLY A 300 -6.60 -15.63 -11.87
CA GLY A 300 -5.70 -16.70 -12.27
C GLY A 300 -4.24 -16.29 -12.43
N VAL A 301 -3.35 -17.27 -12.24
CA VAL A 301 -1.93 -17.17 -12.57
C VAL A 301 -1.75 -17.58 -14.03
N HIS A 302 -1.31 -16.64 -14.87
CA HIS A 302 -1.14 -16.86 -16.31
C HIS A 302 0.25 -17.30 -16.72
N GLY A 303 1.23 -17.22 -15.81
CA GLY A 303 2.58 -17.70 -16.06
C GLY A 303 3.55 -17.28 -14.96
N SER A 304 4.64 -18.03 -14.86
CA SER A 304 5.75 -17.79 -13.92
C SER A 304 6.93 -18.70 -14.32
N ALA A 305 8.03 -18.63 -13.59
CA ALA A 305 9.15 -19.56 -13.75
C ALA A 305 9.29 -20.45 -12.51
N VAL A 306 9.52 -21.75 -12.72
CA VAL A 306 9.83 -22.71 -11.65
C VAL A 306 11.24 -23.27 -11.83
N LYS A 307 11.96 -23.52 -10.73
CA LYS A 307 13.26 -24.19 -10.79
C LYS A 307 13.09 -25.69 -10.91
N VAL A 308 13.92 -26.33 -11.75
CA VAL A 308 13.96 -27.79 -11.90
C VAL A 308 15.35 -28.32 -11.63
N SER A 309 15.44 -29.59 -11.25
CA SER A 309 16.73 -30.23 -10.96
C SER A 309 17.48 -30.59 -12.24
N ALA A 310 18.82 -30.53 -12.19
CA ALA A 310 19.65 -30.99 -13.30
C ALA A 310 19.38 -32.47 -13.63
N ALA A 311 19.17 -33.31 -12.62
CA ALA A 311 18.83 -34.72 -12.79
C ALA A 311 17.50 -34.95 -13.54
N ALA A 312 16.49 -34.10 -13.33
CA ALA A 312 15.25 -34.18 -14.10
C ALA A 312 15.46 -33.77 -15.55
N VAL A 313 16.30 -32.75 -15.80
CA VAL A 313 16.66 -32.34 -17.16
C VAL A 313 17.42 -33.45 -17.89
N GLU A 314 18.45 -34.03 -17.26
CA GLU A 314 19.26 -35.12 -17.81
C GLU A 314 18.43 -36.36 -18.13
N ARG A 315 17.44 -36.69 -17.29
CA ARG A 315 16.52 -37.82 -17.49
C ARG A 315 15.33 -37.49 -18.40
N GLY A 316 15.24 -36.25 -18.91
CA GLY A 316 14.11 -35.79 -19.72
C GLY A 316 12.78 -35.67 -18.98
N ARG A 317 12.78 -35.69 -17.64
CA ARG A 317 11.60 -35.64 -16.74
C ARG A 317 11.32 -34.25 -16.16
N TRP A 318 11.93 -33.22 -16.72
CA TRP A 318 11.73 -31.84 -16.28
C TRP A 318 10.27 -31.34 -16.49
N PRO A 319 9.48 -31.80 -17.49
CA PRO A 319 8.08 -31.36 -17.60
C PRO A 319 7.24 -31.80 -16.40
N GLU A 320 7.42 -33.05 -15.95
CA GLU A 320 6.72 -33.61 -14.80
C GLU A 320 7.12 -32.91 -13.50
N GLU A 321 8.43 -32.69 -13.29
CA GLU A 321 8.91 -31.92 -12.11
C GLU A 321 8.32 -30.50 -12.12
N SER A 322 8.31 -29.84 -13.29
CA SER A 322 7.78 -28.48 -13.42
C SER A 322 6.30 -28.42 -13.08
N CYS A 323 5.49 -29.32 -13.63
CA CYS A 323 4.05 -29.35 -13.37
C CYS A 323 3.75 -29.54 -11.88
N ALA A 324 4.50 -30.41 -11.19
CA ALA A 324 4.38 -30.60 -9.74
C ALA A 324 4.76 -29.33 -8.95
N ARG A 325 5.83 -28.62 -9.35
CA ARG A 325 6.24 -27.35 -8.72
C ARG A 325 5.22 -26.24 -8.93
N ILE A 326 4.64 -26.15 -10.14
CA ILE A 326 3.58 -25.19 -10.46
C ILE A 326 2.35 -25.47 -9.59
N ALA A 327 1.90 -26.73 -9.52
CA ALA A 327 0.77 -27.13 -8.68
C ALA A 327 0.99 -26.75 -7.21
N ALA A 328 2.19 -27.04 -6.67
CA ALA A 328 2.54 -26.68 -5.29
C ALA A 328 2.51 -25.17 -5.04
N SER A 329 3.09 -24.37 -5.94
CA SER A 329 3.10 -22.90 -5.82
C SER A 329 1.67 -22.32 -5.88
N VAL A 330 0.84 -22.80 -6.81
CA VAL A 330 -0.53 -22.31 -6.93
C VAL A 330 -1.40 -22.79 -5.75
N ALA A 331 -1.17 -23.98 -5.22
CA ALA A 331 -1.84 -24.47 -4.02
C ALA A 331 -1.51 -23.61 -2.79
N GLU A 332 -0.26 -23.18 -2.63
CA GLU A 332 0.13 -22.22 -1.59
C GLU A 332 -0.60 -20.88 -1.76
N ASP A 333 -0.68 -20.38 -2.99
CA ASP A 333 -1.40 -19.14 -3.29
C ASP A 333 -2.91 -19.27 -3.03
N ARG A 334 -3.53 -20.41 -3.39
CA ARG A 334 -4.93 -20.75 -3.09
C ARG A 334 -5.18 -20.75 -1.58
N SER A 335 -4.33 -21.43 -0.82
CA SER A 335 -4.42 -21.49 0.64
C SER A 335 -4.30 -20.10 1.26
N ARG A 336 -3.35 -19.29 0.79
CA ARG A 336 -3.13 -17.92 1.28
C ARG A 336 -4.33 -17.01 1.00
N CYS A 337 -5.03 -17.24 -0.11
CA CYS A 337 -6.14 -16.39 -0.53
C CYS A 337 -7.52 -16.95 -0.19
N GLY A 338 -7.59 -18.05 0.58
CA GLY A 338 -8.85 -18.68 0.96
C GLY A 338 -9.66 -19.16 -0.25
N TRP A 339 -8.98 -19.54 -1.34
CA TRP A 339 -9.66 -20.05 -2.54
C TRP A 339 -10.47 -21.29 -2.20
N ARG A 340 -11.62 -21.40 -2.86
CA ARG A 340 -12.49 -22.58 -2.78
C ARG A 340 -12.89 -22.96 -4.20
N PRO A 341 -12.89 -24.26 -4.53
CA PRO A 341 -13.41 -24.70 -5.81
C PRO A 341 -14.85 -24.23 -5.99
N ALA A 342 -15.17 -23.81 -7.21
CA ALA A 342 -16.56 -23.49 -7.57
C ALA A 342 -17.42 -24.72 -7.22
N GLN A 343 -18.40 -24.55 -6.33
CA GLN A 343 -19.28 -25.66 -6.00
C GLN A 343 -20.03 -26.06 -7.28
N PRO A 344 -20.18 -27.37 -7.57
CA PRO A 344 -21.05 -27.81 -8.63
C PRO A 344 -22.45 -27.26 -8.35
N TYR A 345 -23.04 -26.62 -9.36
CA TYR A 345 -24.38 -26.05 -9.35
C TYR A 345 -25.36 -27.07 -8.73
N GLY A 346 -25.90 -26.79 -7.54
CA GLY A 346 -26.90 -27.66 -6.89
C GLY A 346 -26.82 -27.83 -5.37
N TRP A 347 -25.75 -27.37 -4.71
CA TRP A 347 -25.69 -27.39 -3.25
C TRP A 347 -26.24 -26.09 -2.65
N PRO A 348 -27.23 -26.14 -1.73
CA PRO A 348 -27.69 -24.94 -1.04
C PRO A 348 -26.53 -24.34 -0.24
N GLN A 349 -26.25 -23.06 -0.48
CA GLN A 349 -25.29 -22.31 0.33
C GLN A 349 -25.79 -22.29 1.78
N PRO A 350 -25.00 -22.69 2.78
CA PRO A 350 -25.34 -22.41 4.17
C PRO A 350 -25.48 -20.89 4.31
N ASN A 351 -26.65 -20.46 4.77
CA ASN A 351 -26.96 -19.06 4.98
C ASN A 351 -26.11 -18.54 6.15
N TYR A 352 -24.97 -17.92 5.87
CA TYR A 352 -24.03 -17.40 6.88
C TYR A 352 -24.50 -16.08 7.53
N ASN A 353 -25.75 -15.67 7.32
CA ASN A 353 -26.39 -14.58 8.06
C ASN A 353 -26.96 -15.02 9.42
N ALA A 354 -26.60 -16.20 9.93
CA ALA A 354 -26.84 -16.52 11.33
C ALA A 354 -25.87 -15.70 12.19
N GLU A 355 -26.40 -14.62 12.75
CA GLU A 355 -25.81 -13.76 13.77
C GLU A 355 -25.09 -14.61 14.82
N PHE A 356 -23.78 -14.42 14.94
CA PHE A 356 -23.08 -14.82 16.15
C PHE A 356 -23.43 -13.78 17.23
N ASP A 357 -24.45 -14.09 18.02
CA ASP A 357 -24.62 -13.52 19.35
C ASP A 357 -23.40 -13.92 20.18
N VAL A 358 -22.41 -13.04 20.22
CA VAL A 358 -21.31 -13.12 21.18
C VAL A 358 -21.78 -12.39 22.43
N GLU A 359 -22.30 -13.15 23.39
CA GLU A 359 -22.46 -12.66 24.76
C GLU A 359 -21.09 -12.23 25.29
N VAL A 360 -20.96 -10.94 25.58
CA VAL A 360 -19.83 -10.36 26.30
C VAL A 360 -20.06 -10.63 27.78
N PHE A 361 -19.24 -11.50 28.37
CA PHE A 361 -19.05 -11.59 29.82
C PHE A 361 -18.00 -10.58 30.30
#